data_AF-A0A6P0MB87-F1
#
_entry.id   AF-A0A6P0MB87-F1
#
_cell.length_a   1.000
_cell.length_b   1.000
_cell.length_c   1.000
_cell.angle_alpha   90.00
_cell.angle_beta   90.00
_cell.angle_gamma   90.00
#
_symmetry.space_group_name_H-M   'P 1'
#
loop_
_entity.id
_entity.type
_entity.pdbx_description
1 polymer ?
#
loop_
_entity_poly.entity_id
_entity_poly.type
_entity_poly.pdbx_seq_one_letter_code
_entity_poly.pdbx_strand_id
1 'polypeptide(L)'
;LELLDAPGVIPVKLNNQQQALKLAICDDIGEASYDNQRVATALVAFLKDLDNMKEYTLLLKSSLEKRYQLDPNPLTAEDYLHALADYRYQGNIERTARQLLGDFRKGLLGAIALEVPPGVLP
;
A
#
# COMPACT_ATOMS: atom_id res chain seq x y z
N LEU A 1 -12.32 -35.76 9.73
CA LEU A 1 -12.59 -34.32 9.53
C LEU A 1 -13.26 -34.22 8.16
N GLU A 2 -14.54 -33.89 8.11
CA GLU A 2 -15.24 -33.59 6.84
C GLU A 2 -15.28 -32.07 6.68
N LEU A 3 -14.80 -31.56 5.55
CA LEU A 3 -14.82 -30.14 5.19
C LEU A 3 -15.92 -29.92 4.15
N LEU A 4 -16.71 -28.87 4.32
CA LEU A 4 -17.67 -28.42 3.31
C LEU A 4 -16.90 -27.79 2.14
N ASP A 5 -17.20 -28.22 0.92
CA ASP A 5 -16.52 -27.77 -0.31
C ASP A 5 -16.87 -26.33 -0.73
N ALA A 6 -17.87 -25.72 -0.11
CA ALA A 6 -18.29 -24.34 -0.40
C ALA A 6 -17.82 -23.38 0.71
N PRO A 7 -17.03 -22.34 0.40
CA PRO A 7 -16.67 -21.33 1.37
C PRO A 7 -17.90 -20.48 1.72
N GLY A 8 -18.06 -20.15 3.00
CA GLY A 8 -19.04 -19.15 3.43
C GLY A 8 -18.65 -17.75 2.95
N VAL A 9 -19.57 -17.01 2.33
CA VAL A 9 -19.35 -15.61 1.94
C VAL A 9 -19.91 -14.70 3.03
N ILE A 10 -19.04 -13.91 3.66
CA ILE A 10 -19.45 -12.90 4.66
C ILE A 10 -19.31 -11.51 4.03
N PRO A 11 -20.40 -10.74 3.87
CA PRO A 11 -20.32 -9.39 3.33
C PRO A 11 -19.63 -8.43 4.31
N VAL A 12 -18.70 -7.63 3.79
CA VAL A 12 -17.95 -6.64 4.56
C VAL A 12 -18.84 -5.43 4.89
N LYS A 13 -18.91 -5.02 6.16
CA LYS A 13 -19.52 -3.73 6.56
C LYS A 13 -18.47 -2.62 6.49
N LEU A 14 -18.47 -1.84 5.42
CA LEU A 14 -17.52 -0.75 5.16
C LEU A 14 -17.87 0.56 5.91
N ASN A 15 -18.05 0.50 7.23
CA ASN A 15 -18.38 1.71 8.02
C ASN A 15 -17.13 2.55 8.36
N ASN A 16 -15.93 2.00 8.17
CA ASN A 16 -14.66 2.64 8.50
C ASN A 16 -13.84 2.86 7.22
N GLN A 17 -13.61 4.14 6.87
CA GLN A 17 -12.86 4.52 5.67
C GLN A 17 -11.41 4.01 5.68
N GLN A 18 -10.76 3.90 6.84
CA GLN A 18 -9.40 3.37 6.92
C GLN A 18 -9.36 1.87 6.64
N GLN A 19 -10.36 1.10 7.10
CA GLN A 19 -10.47 -0.33 6.77
C GLN A 19 -10.79 -0.53 5.28
N ALA A 20 -11.70 0.28 4.73
CA ALA A 20 -12.00 0.27 3.30
C ALA A 20 -10.75 0.56 2.44
N LEU A 21 -9.89 1.47 2.89
CA LEU A 21 -8.65 1.83 2.20
C LEU A 21 -7.64 0.67 2.20
N LYS A 22 -7.48 -0.04 3.33
CA LYS A 22 -6.61 -1.22 3.39
C LYS A 22 -7.12 -2.34 2.49
N LEU A 23 -8.44 -2.56 2.44
CA LEU A 23 -9.06 -3.51 1.52
C LEU A 23 -8.81 -3.09 0.05
N ALA A 24 -8.90 -1.79 -0.27
CA ALA A 24 -8.59 -1.29 -1.61
C ALA A 24 -7.13 -1.51 -2.01
N ILE A 25 -6.18 -1.33 -1.08
CA ILE A 25 -4.76 -1.61 -1.30
C ILE A 25 -4.57 -3.10 -1.69
N CYS A 26 -5.25 -4.02 -0.99
CA CYS A 26 -5.19 -5.46 -1.24
C CYS A 26 -6.05 -5.95 -2.42
N ASP A 27 -6.87 -5.09 -3.02
CA ASP A 27 -7.87 -5.45 -4.06
C ASP A 27 -9.05 -6.32 -3.55
N ASP A 28 -9.33 -6.27 -2.24
CA ASP A 28 -10.38 -7.06 -1.60
C ASP A 28 -11.77 -6.38 -1.68
N ILE A 29 -11.86 -5.26 -2.40
CA ILE A 29 -13.11 -4.58 -2.80
C ILE A 29 -13.02 -4.21 -4.27
N GLY A 30 -14.17 -4.13 -4.96
CA GLY A 30 -14.18 -3.95 -6.42
C GLY A 30 -13.49 -2.66 -6.88
N GLU A 31 -12.66 -2.75 -7.92
CA GLU A 31 -11.83 -1.66 -8.48
C GLU A 31 -12.62 -0.38 -8.80
N ALA A 32 -13.89 -0.49 -9.22
CA ALA A 32 -14.77 0.65 -9.48
C ALA A 32 -15.14 1.45 -8.21
N SER A 33 -14.79 0.95 -7.02
CA SER A 33 -15.16 1.53 -5.73
C SER A 33 -14.09 2.48 -5.18
N TYR A 34 -12.93 2.59 -5.84
CA TYR A 34 -11.83 3.42 -5.36
C TYR A 34 -11.04 4.10 -6.49
N ASP A 35 -10.38 5.21 -6.15
CA ASP A 35 -9.46 5.92 -7.05
C ASP A 35 -8.03 5.40 -6.86
N ASN A 36 -7.39 4.92 -7.94
CA ASN A 36 -6.07 4.30 -7.86
C ASN A 36 -5.00 5.24 -7.29
N GLN A 37 -5.03 6.53 -7.67
CA GLN A 37 -4.04 7.49 -7.21
C GLN A 37 -4.19 7.72 -5.72
N ARG A 38 -5.42 7.90 -5.23
CA ARG A 38 -5.71 8.04 -3.80
C ARG A 38 -5.28 6.83 -2.98
N VAL A 39 -5.55 5.62 -3.47
CA VAL A 39 -5.17 4.37 -2.78
C VAL A 39 -3.64 4.18 -2.81
N ALA A 40 -2.99 4.49 -3.94
CA ALA A 40 -1.53 4.43 -4.05
C ALA A 40 -0.85 5.45 -3.13
N THR A 41 -1.33 6.69 -3.07
CA THR A 41 -0.83 7.71 -2.14
C THR A 41 -0.98 7.26 -0.69
N ALA A 42 -2.12 6.65 -0.33
CA ALA A 42 -2.31 6.11 1.00
C ALA A 42 -1.34 4.97 1.35
N LEU A 43 -1.06 4.08 0.39
CA LEU A 43 -0.06 3.04 0.57
C LEU A 43 1.35 3.63 0.74
N VAL A 44 1.72 4.64 -0.05
CA VAL A 44 3.01 5.33 0.10
C VAL A 44 3.12 5.94 1.49
N ALA A 45 2.09 6.64 1.96
CA ALA A 45 2.06 7.21 3.31
C ALA A 45 2.25 6.12 4.38
N PHE A 46 1.50 5.01 4.27
CA PHE A 46 1.62 3.88 5.20
C PHE A 46 3.03 3.28 5.22
N LEU A 47 3.65 3.07 4.07
CA LEU A 47 5.01 2.52 3.97
C LEU A 47 6.05 3.45 4.60
N LYS A 48 5.90 4.75 4.38
CA LYS A 48 6.76 5.76 5.01
C LYS A 48 6.61 5.77 6.53
N ASP A 49 5.38 5.69 7.04
CA ASP A 49 5.12 5.64 8.48
C ASP A 49 5.75 4.39 9.11
N LEU A 50 5.64 3.24 8.43
CA LEU A 50 6.31 2.01 8.87
C LEU A 50 7.84 2.14 8.90
N ASP A 51 8.45 2.73 7.87
CA ASP A 51 9.91 2.92 7.83
C ASP A 51 10.40 3.86 8.97
N ASN A 52 9.57 4.81 9.40
CA ASN A 52 9.86 5.73 10.49
C ASN A 52 9.66 5.14 11.90
N MET A 53 8.99 3.99 12.05
CA MET A 53 8.79 3.35 13.34
C MET A 53 10.07 2.65 13.80
N LYS A 54 10.69 3.15 14.87
CA LYS A 54 12.01 2.72 15.42
C LYS A 54 12.19 1.21 15.61
N GLU A 55 11.12 0.46 15.87
CA GLU A 55 11.15 -1.01 15.98
C GLU A 55 11.40 -1.71 14.63
N TYR A 56 11.09 -1.06 13.52
CA TYR A 56 11.29 -1.53 12.13
C TYR A 56 12.43 -0.78 11.41
N THR A 57 12.82 0.40 11.90
CA THR A 57 13.78 1.32 11.26
C THR A 57 15.24 0.83 11.20
N LEU A 58 15.64 -0.20 11.96
CA LEU A 58 17.07 -0.30 12.30
C LEU A 58 18.05 -0.64 11.15
N LEU A 59 17.66 -1.25 10.01
CA LEU A 59 18.67 -1.70 9.01
C LEU A 59 18.24 -1.76 7.53
N LEU A 60 17.09 -1.22 7.13
CA LEU A 60 16.58 -1.45 5.77
C LEU A 60 16.31 -0.13 5.04
N LYS A 61 16.93 0.06 3.86
CA LYS A 61 16.42 1.03 2.87
C LYS A 61 14.92 0.79 2.68
N SER A 62 14.15 1.87 2.54
CA SER A 62 12.70 1.79 2.32
C SER A 62 12.40 0.81 1.19
N SER A 63 11.30 0.06 1.32
CA SER A 63 10.83 -0.84 0.27
C SER A 63 10.68 -0.11 -1.07
N LEU A 64 10.22 1.14 -1.00
CA LEU A 64 10.07 2.08 -2.10
C LEU A 64 11.40 2.43 -2.77
N GLU A 65 12.43 2.82 -2.01
CA GLU A 65 13.75 3.14 -2.57
C GLU A 65 14.40 1.90 -3.18
N LYS A 66 14.29 0.73 -2.54
CA LYS A 66 14.82 -0.54 -3.09
C LYS A 66 14.17 -0.90 -4.42
N ARG A 67 12.84 -0.77 -4.52
CA ARG A 67 12.09 -1.15 -5.72
C ARG A 67 12.26 -0.14 -6.85
N TYR A 68 12.15 1.14 -6.54
CA TYR A 68 12.03 2.20 -7.55
C TYR A 68 13.29 3.03 -7.74
N GLN A 69 14.31 2.87 -6.88
CA GLN A 69 15.53 3.68 -6.86
C GLN A 69 15.26 5.17 -6.64
N LEU A 70 14.18 5.48 -5.91
CA LEU A 70 13.78 6.84 -5.55
C LEU A 70 13.51 6.91 -4.05
N ASP A 71 14.19 7.80 -3.35
CA ASP A 71 14.04 8.00 -1.90
C ASP A 71 12.70 8.68 -1.57
N PRO A 72 11.81 8.04 -0.78
CA PRO A 72 10.52 8.61 -0.39
C PRO A 72 10.60 9.62 0.76
N ASN A 73 11.69 9.67 1.52
CA ASN A 73 11.80 10.49 2.73
C ASN A 73 11.63 12.00 2.50
N PRO A 74 12.27 12.63 1.49
CA PRO A 74 12.20 14.07 1.32
C PRO A 74 10.87 14.59 0.73
N LEU A 75 9.98 13.70 0.25
CA LEU A 75 8.76 14.05 -0.49
C LEU A 75 7.52 13.73 0.33
N THR A 76 6.41 14.44 0.14
CA THR A 76 5.11 13.95 0.64
C THR A 76 4.71 12.66 -0.10
N ALA A 77 3.71 11.92 0.39
CA ALA A 77 3.27 10.71 -0.30
C ALA A 77 2.72 11.00 -1.71
N GLU A 78 2.04 12.14 -1.87
CA GLU A 78 1.54 12.62 -3.16
C GLU A 78 2.71 13.05 -4.06
N ASP A 79 3.62 13.88 -3.56
CA ASP A 79 4.80 14.33 -4.33
C ASP A 79 5.68 13.15 -4.73
N TYR A 80 5.79 12.12 -3.89
CA TYR A 80 6.51 10.90 -4.24
C TYR A 80 5.88 10.19 -5.43
N LEU A 81 4.55 10.07 -5.46
CA LEU A 81 3.85 9.43 -6.57
C LEU A 81 4.06 10.20 -7.89
N HIS A 82 4.01 11.54 -7.83
CA HIS A 82 4.30 12.40 -8.97
C HIS A 82 5.77 12.28 -9.42
N ALA A 83 6.72 12.38 -8.49
CA ALA A 83 8.15 12.26 -8.80
C ALA A 83 8.49 10.88 -9.39
N LEU A 84 7.85 9.81 -8.88
CA LEU A 84 8.01 8.47 -9.42
C LEU A 84 7.45 8.36 -10.85
N ALA A 85 6.32 9.01 -11.11
CA ALA A 85 5.72 9.06 -12.43
C ALA A 85 6.65 9.74 -13.45
N ASP A 86 7.22 10.89 -13.09
CA ASP A 86 8.19 11.60 -13.93
C ASP A 86 9.47 10.76 -14.13
N TYR A 87 9.97 10.14 -13.07
CA TYR A 87 11.23 9.39 -13.08
C TYR A 87 11.17 8.10 -13.91
N ARG A 88 10.06 7.34 -13.88
CA ARG A 88 10.00 5.99 -14.47
C ARG A 88 8.85 5.77 -15.46
N TYR A 89 7.87 6.65 -15.50
CA TYR A 89 6.61 6.41 -16.21
C TYR A 89 6.18 7.59 -17.08
N GLN A 90 7.11 8.44 -17.51
CA GLN A 90 6.88 9.54 -18.45
C GLN A 90 5.79 10.52 -17.96
N GLY A 91 5.73 10.76 -16.65
CA GLY A 91 4.73 11.62 -16.00
C GLY A 91 3.32 11.02 -15.93
N ASN A 92 3.13 9.75 -16.31
CA ASN A 92 1.82 9.10 -16.25
C ASN A 92 1.50 8.61 -14.82
N ILE A 93 0.79 9.44 -14.07
CA ILE A 93 0.45 9.17 -12.66
C ILE A 93 -0.47 7.96 -12.51
N GLU A 94 -1.48 7.81 -13.37
CA GLU A 94 -2.42 6.68 -13.30
C GLU A 94 -1.71 5.34 -13.51
N ARG A 95 -0.81 5.27 -14.50
CA ARG A 95 0.04 4.08 -14.72
C ARG A 95 0.94 3.82 -13.51
N THR A 96 1.50 4.87 -12.92
CA THR A 96 2.37 4.77 -11.74
C THR A 96 1.61 4.22 -10.55
N ALA A 97 0.41 4.74 -10.27
CA ALA A 97 -0.45 4.28 -9.19
C ALA A 97 -0.80 2.80 -9.32
N ARG A 98 -1.25 2.36 -10.50
CA ARG A 98 -1.56 0.95 -10.78
C ARG A 98 -0.33 0.04 -10.64
N GLN A 99 0.81 0.49 -11.15
CA GLN A 99 2.05 -0.28 -11.03
C GLN A 99 2.47 -0.42 -9.56
N LEU A 100 2.36 0.65 -8.78
CA LEU A 100 2.71 0.66 -7.37
C LEU A 100 1.81 -0.28 -6.55
N LEU A 101 0.49 -0.20 -6.75
CA LEU A 101 -0.47 -1.11 -6.12
C LEU A 101 -0.23 -2.57 -6.55
N GLY A 102 0.01 -2.80 -7.84
CA GLY A 102 0.29 -4.12 -8.37
C GLY A 102 1.59 -4.72 -7.82
N ASP A 103 2.63 -3.91 -7.65
CA ASP A 103 3.89 -4.35 -7.05
C ASP A 103 3.73 -4.70 -5.58
N PHE A 104 2.91 -3.95 -4.83
CA PHE A 104 2.55 -4.31 -3.46
C PHE A 104 1.77 -5.63 -3.38
N ARG A 105 0.70 -5.78 -4.18
CA ARG A 105 -0.15 -6.99 -4.20
C ARG A 105 0.63 -8.25 -4.58
N LYS A 106 1.69 -8.11 -5.37
CA LYS A 106 2.61 -9.20 -5.74
C LYS A 106 3.73 -9.45 -4.71
N GLY A 107 3.78 -8.68 -3.63
CA GLY A 107 4.83 -8.77 -2.60
C GLY A 107 6.20 -8.25 -3.04
N LEU A 108 6.27 -7.47 -4.14
CA LEU A 108 7.54 -6.97 -4.69
C LEU A 108 8.14 -5.83 -3.87
N LEU A 109 7.34 -5.21 -2.99
CA LEU A 109 7.80 -4.26 -1.97
C LEU A 109 8.23 -4.98 -0.68
N GLY A 110 8.10 -6.31 -0.62
CA GLY A 110 8.35 -7.13 0.56
C GLY A 110 7.06 -7.72 1.16
N ALA A 111 7.23 -8.60 2.15
CA ALA A 111 6.11 -9.16 2.93
C ALA A 111 5.71 -8.14 4.01
N ILE A 112 4.72 -7.30 3.70
CA ILE A 112 4.29 -6.19 4.55
C ILE A 112 2.84 -6.41 4.97
N ALA A 113 2.59 -6.38 6.27
CA ALA A 113 1.24 -6.38 6.83
C ALA A 113 0.69 -4.94 6.88
N LEU A 114 -0.58 -4.75 6.49
CA LEU A 114 -1.27 -3.46 6.61
C LEU A 114 -1.85 -3.21 8.01
N GLU A 115 -1.65 -4.15 8.93
CA GLU A 115 -2.08 -4.05 10.33
C GLU A 115 -0.91 -4.36 11.25
N VAL A 116 -0.82 -3.57 12.32
CA VAL A 116 0.16 -3.75 13.39
C VAL A 116 -0.58 -4.13 14.68
N PRO A 117 0.04 -4.89 15.59
CA PRO A 117 -0.59 -5.25 16.86
C PRO A 117 -1.05 -4.01 17.66
N PRO A 118 -2.18 -4.10 18.39
CA PRO A 118 -2.61 -3.02 19.27
C PRO A 118 -1.57 -2.76 20.37
N GLY A 119 -1.20 -1.49 20.57
CA GLY A 119 -0.19 -1.06 21.54
C GLY A 119 1.18 -0.69 20.94
N VAL A 120 1.36 -0.85 19.62
CA VAL A 120 2.59 -0.45 18.89
C VAL A 120 2.46 0.93 18.24
N LEU A 121 1.24 1.47 18.13
CA LEU A 121 0.98 2.84 17.65
C LEU A 121 1.07 3.83 18.83
N PRO A 122 1.76 4.98 18.68
CA PRO A 122 1.79 6.04 19.69
C PRO A 122 0.42 6.71 19.88
#